data_AF-A0A932RV62-F1
#
_entry.id   AF-A0A932RV62-F1
#
_cell.length_a   1.000
_cell.length_b   1.000
_cell.length_c   1.000
_cell.angle_alpha   90.00
_cell.angle_beta   90.00
_cell.angle_gamma   90.00
#
_symmetry.space_group_name_H-M   'P 1'
#
loop_
_entity.id
_entity.type
_entity.pdbx_description
1 polymer ?
#
loop_
_entity_poly.entity_id
_entity_poly.type
_entity_poly.pdbx_seq_one_letter_code
_entity_poly.pdbx_strand_id
1 'polypeptide(L)'
;MPAVVAHGPRDRPLVALTFDGDMTPVMWHRLDTGAVASYANPAVIDELVRLRVPASFFLTGMWAQRYPTEVRRIAADPMFEVGNHSFAHGAFTPRCYTLSPLPWSGMRADVVRAAAVLQQLVPRLTPYFRFPGGCYDDRARAALAPLRLTVAGFDVASGDAFGRDPDAIVAHTLAAVRDGSIVVMHISAGTAPMTAVALPRIVAGLRTRGFRLVRFSDLVGLDGAARLDGPARLDRMAGSRAA
;
A
#
# COMPACT_ATOMS: atom_id res chain seq x y z
N MET A 1 9.75 -0.37 -18.97
CA MET A 1 9.02 0.48 -18.00
C MET A 1 8.20 -0.44 -17.09
N PRO A 2 8.13 -0.20 -15.76
CA PRO A 2 7.32 -1.03 -14.88
C PRO A 2 5.85 -0.95 -15.29
N ALA A 3 5.18 -2.12 -15.28
CA ALA A 3 3.74 -2.21 -15.51
C ALA A 3 3.03 -1.47 -14.38
N VAL A 4 2.01 -0.69 -14.73
CA VAL A 4 1.13 -0.02 -13.76
C VAL A 4 -0.23 -0.70 -13.86
N VAL A 5 -0.70 -1.23 -12.74
CA VAL A 5 -2.04 -1.80 -12.64
C VAL A 5 -2.90 -0.85 -11.82
N ALA A 6 -3.74 -0.09 -12.50
CA ALA A 6 -4.68 0.84 -11.87
C ALA A 6 -5.98 0.16 -11.43
N HIS A 7 -6.31 -0.98 -12.06
CA HIS A 7 -7.47 -1.81 -11.76
C HIS A 7 -7.26 -3.21 -12.34
N GLY A 8 -8.04 -4.19 -11.87
CA GLY A 8 -8.14 -5.53 -12.47
C GLY A 8 -9.20 -5.63 -13.57
N PRO A 9 -9.61 -6.87 -13.95
CA PRO A 9 -10.63 -7.11 -14.96
C PRO A 9 -11.96 -6.42 -14.62
N ARG A 10 -12.59 -5.79 -15.62
CA ARG A 10 -13.87 -5.06 -15.48
C ARG A 10 -15.12 -5.91 -15.73
N ASP A 11 -14.93 -7.21 -15.91
CA ASP A 11 -15.95 -8.22 -16.20
C ASP A 11 -16.16 -9.20 -15.04
N ARG A 12 -15.50 -8.96 -13.90
CA ARG A 12 -15.59 -9.80 -12.71
C ARG A 12 -15.89 -8.93 -11.49
N PRO A 13 -16.83 -9.35 -10.62
CA PRO A 13 -17.17 -8.61 -9.41
C PRO A 13 -16.12 -8.85 -8.31
N LEU A 14 -14.87 -8.51 -8.60
CA LEU A 14 -13.74 -8.57 -7.67
C LEU A 14 -13.32 -7.15 -7.30
N VAL A 15 -12.98 -6.95 -6.02
CA VAL A 15 -12.47 -5.67 -5.50
C VAL A 15 -11.30 -5.95 -4.59
N ALA A 16 -10.19 -5.23 -4.79
CA ALA A 16 -9.06 -5.26 -3.86
C ALA A 16 -9.15 -4.07 -2.91
N LEU A 17 -9.25 -4.33 -1.61
CA LEU A 17 -9.03 -3.31 -0.59
C LEU A 17 -7.54 -3.26 -0.26
N THR A 18 -6.95 -2.09 -0.40
CA THR A 18 -5.52 -1.88 -0.21
C THR A 18 -5.26 -0.77 0.80
N PHE A 19 -4.22 -0.92 1.60
CA PHE A 19 -3.96 -0.05 2.74
C PHE A 19 -2.53 0.48 2.75
N ASP A 20 -2.38 1.79 2.74
CA ASP A 20 -1.09 2.44 2.79
C ASP A 20 -0.70 2.74 4.26
N GLY A 21 0.51 2.33 4.63
CA GLY A 21 1.16 2.63 5.91
C GLY A 21 2.28 3.62 5.71
N ASP A 22 1.94 4.91 5.78
CA ASP A 22 2.85 6.01 5.50
C ASP A 22 3.56 6.53 6.75
N MET A 23 4.82 6.93 6.57
CA MET A 23 5.59 7.64 7.59
C MET A 23 6.58 8.56 6.89
N THR A 24 6.49 9.85 7.20
CA THR A 24 7.44 10.88 6.77
C THR A 24 8.38 11.24 7.93
N PRO A 25 9.52 11.90 7.67
CA PRO A 25 10.36 12.45 8.73
C PRO A 25 9.62 13.43 9.67
N VAL A 26 8.67 14.21 9.13
CA VAL A 26 7.83 15.12 9.92
C VAL A 26 6.91 14.33 10.85
N MET A 27 6.27 13.28 10.36
CA MET A 27 5.43 12.41 11.19
C MET A 27 6.26 11.72 12.28
N TRP A 28 7.43 11.22 11.93
CA TRP A 28 8.35 10.61 12.89
C TRP A 28 8.72 11.59 14.00
N HIS A 29 9.11 12.81 13.66
CA HIS A 29 9.42 13.84 14.66
C HIS A 29 8.21 14.19 15.55
N ARG A 30 7.01 14.28 14.97
CA ARG A 30 5.77 14.51 15.75
C ARG A 30 5.46 13.37 16.72
N LEU A 31 5.84 12.14 16.36
CA LEU A 31 5.70 10.98 17.23
C LEU A 31 6.72 11.02 18.37
N ASP A 32 7.98 11.33 18.07
CA ASP A 32 9.05 11.42 19.08
C ASP A 32 8.81 12.56 20.09
N THR A 33 8.18 13.65 19.66
CA THR A 33 7.81 14.78 20.52
C THR A 33 6.48 14.57 21.27
N GLY A 34 5.75 13.47 21.00
CA GLY A 34 4.44 13.20 21.61
C GLY A 34 3.30 14.06 21.06
N ALA A 35 3.52 14.83 20.00
CA ALA A 35 2.48 15.64 19.35
C ALA A 35 1.39 14.78 18.67
N VAL A 36 1.69 13.51 18.39
CA VAL A 36 0.74 12.49 17.95
C VAL A 36 1.03 11.20 18.71
N ALA A 37 -0.02 10.55 19.23
CA ALA A 37 0.14 9.32 20.01
C ALA A 37 0.61 8.13 19.15
N SER A 38 0.07 7.98 17.94
CA SER A 38 0.44 6.92 17.02
C SER A 38 0.01 7.23 15.58
N TYR A 39 0.77 6.72 14.62
CA TYR A 39 0.43 6.59 13.20
C TYR A 39 0.22 5.13 12.79
N ALA A 40 0.13 4.20 13.73
CA ALA A 40 -0.42 2.87 13.47
C ALA A 40 -1.90 2.85 13.89
N ASN A 41 -2.76 2.32 13.02
CA ASN A 41 -4.17 2.06 13.31
C ASN A 41 -4.43 0.54 13.35
N PRO A 42 -4.05 -0.16 14.45
CA PRO A 42 -4.22 -1.61 14.54
C PRO A 42 -5.68 -2.05 14.47
N ALA A 43 -6.64 -1.18 14.80
CA ALA A 43 -8.06 -1.46 14.68
C ALA A 43 -8.49 -1.76 13.24
N VAL A 44 -7.82 -1.20 12.23
CA VAL A 44 -8.07 -1.56 10.82
C VAL A 44 -7.72 -3.03 10.58
N ILE A 45 -6.58 -3.49 11.12
CA ILE A 45 -6.15 -4.89 11.02
C ILE A 45 -7.13 -5.79 11.77
N ASP A 46 -7.56 -5.40 12.98
CA ASP A 46 -8.55 -6.13 13.78
C ASP A 46 -9.85 -6.35 13.00
N GLU A 47 -10.36 -5.30 12.36
CA GLU A 47 -11.59 -5.38 11.56
C GLU A 47 -11.43 -6.28 10.32
N LEU A 48 -10.31 -6.20 9.61
CA LEU A 48 -10.05 -7.07 8.46
C LEU A 48 -10.02 -8.55 8.86
N VAL A 49 -9.36 -8.87 9.98
CA VAL A 49 -9.32 -10.23 10.55
C VAL A 49 -10.73 -10.68 10.96
N ARG A 50 -11.43 -9.87 11.75
CA ARG A 50 -12.79 -10.15 12.23
C ARG A 50 -13.77 -10.40 11.09
N LEU A 51 -13.67 -9.61 10.02
CA LEU A 51 -14.54 -9.68 8.84
C LEU A 51 -14.08 -10.73 7.82
N ARG A 52 -12.91 -11.35 8.00
CA ARG A 52 -12.27 -12.29 7.07
C ARG A 52 -12.13 -11.72 5.67
N VAL A 53 -11.46 -10.58 5.57
CA VAL A 53 -11.28 -9.84 4.32
C VAL A 53 -9.83 -9.98 3.85
N PRO A 54 -9.56 -10.60 2.69
CA PRO A 54 -8.24 -10.54 2.09
C PRO A 54 -7.88 -9.10 1.69
N ALA A 55 -6.63 -8.70 1.95
CA ALA A 55 -6.20 -7.31 1.78
C ALA A 55 -4.70 -7.21 1.45
N SER A 56 -4.31 -6.10 0.83
CA SER A 56 -2.90 -5.82 0.50
C SER A 56 -2.43 -4.54 1.16
N PHE A 57 -1.27 -4.58 1.82
CA PHE A 57 -0.72 -3.46 2.55
C PHE A 57 0.53 -2.94 1.84
N PHE A 58 0.61 -1.63 1.58
CA PHE A 58 1.81 -0.99 1.05
C PHE A 58 2.45 -0.16 2.15
N LEU A 59 3.59 -0.63 2.65
CA LEU A 59 4.20 -0.06 3.85
C LEU A 59 5.46 0.70 3.50
N THR A 60 5.63 1.88 4.11
CA THR A 60 6.90 2.60 4.02
C THR A 60 7.96 1.94 4.89
N GLY A 61 9.23 2.06 4.50
CA GLY A 61 10.36 1.57 5.31
C GLY A 61 10.40 2.21 6.70
N MET A 62 10.14 3.52 6.81
CA MET A 62 10.07 4.20 8.11
C MET A 62 8.89 3.71 8.94
N TRP A 63 7.69 3.53 8.36
CA TRP A 63 6.56 2.98 9.13
C TRP A 63 6.90 1.59 9.67
N ALA A 64 7.55 0.76 8.85
CA ALA A 64 7.96 -0.58 9.25
C ALA A 64 9.04 -0.60 10.37
N GLN A 65 9.97 0.37 10.36
CA GLN A 65 10.94 0.55 11.44
C GLN A 65 10.26 0.96 12.75
N ARG A 66 9.22 1.79 12.67
CA ARG A 66 8.53 2.31 13.85
C ARG A 66 7.55 1.31 14.45
N TYR A 67 6.88 0.52 13.61
CA TYR A 67 5.82 -0.41 13.99
C TYR A 67 6.14 -1.87 13.58
N PRO A 68 7.29 -2.44 13.98
CA PRO A 68 7.71 -3.75 13.50
C PRO A 68 6.80 -4.88 13.99
N THR A 69 6.10 -4.70 15.13
CA THR A 69 5.15 -5.68 15.66
C THR A 69 3.93 -5.80 14.74
N GLU A 70 3.44 -4.67 14.25
CA GLU A 70 2.28 -4.52 13.38
C GLU A 70 2.62 -5.06 11.98
N VAL A 71 3.81 -4.77 11.46
CA VAL A 71 4.30 -5.38 10.20
C VAL A 71 4.30 -6.91 10.30
N ARG A 72 4.88 -7.48 11.38
CA ARG A 72 4.93 -8.94 11.57
C ARG A 72 3.53 -9.53 11.72
N ARG A 73 2.64 -8.82 12.42
CA ARG A 73 1.24 -9.21 12.56
C ARG A 73 0.53 -9.27 11.21
N ILE A 74 0.71 -8.26 10.36
CA ILE A 74 0.17 -8.26 8.99
C ILE A 74 0.76 -9.43 8.19
N ALA A 75 2.09 -9.62 8.24
CA ALA A 75 2.77 -10.65 7.46
C ALA A 75 2.43 -12.10 7.89
N ALA A 76 2.00 -12.28 9.14
CA ALA A 76 1.64 -13.59 9.69
C ALA A 76 0.24 -14.08 9.22
N ASP A 77 -0.66 -13.18 8.85
CA ASP A 77 -2.00 -13.55 8.39
C ASP A 77 -1.97 -14.00 6.91
N PRO A 78 -2.46 -15.20 6.57
CA PRO A 78 -2.44 -15.71 5.20
C PRO A 78 -3.38 -14.98 4.23
N MET A 79 -4.36 -14.23 4.74
CA MET A 79 -5.27 -13.42 3.92
C MET A 79 -4.63 -12.08 3.50
N PHE A 80 -3.50 -11.73 4.09
CA PHE A 80 -2.81 -10.48 3.81
C PHE A 80 -1.57 -10.67 2.96
N GLU A 81 -1.19 -9.61 2.26
CA GLU A 81 0.10 -9.49 1.60
C GLU A 81 0.69 -8.10 1.82
N VAL A 82 2.01 -7.99 1.70
CA VAL A 82 2.73 -6.72 1.89
C VAL A 82 3.51 -6.37 0.63
N GLY A 83 3.37 -5.13 0.18
CA GLY A 83 4.15 -4.49 -0.86
C GLY A 83 4.92 -3.28 -0.31
N ASN A 84 5.76 -2.70 -1.17
CA ASN A 84 6.65 -1.60 -0.83
C ASN A 84 5.99 -0.24 -1.13
N HIS A 85 6.10 0.72 -0.21
CA HIS A 85 5.56 2.07 -0.38
C HIS A 85 6.60 3.18 -0.24
N SER A 86 7.84 2.93 -0.70
CA SER A 86 9.01 3.82 -0.54
C SER A 86 9.56 3.84 0.89
N PHE A 87 10.67 4.51 1.14
CA PHE A 87 11.29 4.51 2.47
C PHE A 87 10.67 5.56 3.39
N ALA A 88 10.64 6.82 2.97
CA ALA A 88 10.24 7.97 3.80
C ALA A 88 8.99 8.71 3.28
N HIS A 89 8.21 8.05 2.41
CA HIS A 89 7.00 8.61 1.81
C HIS A 89 7.26 9.94 1.06
N GLY A 90 8.38 10.01 0.33
CA GLY A 90 8.74 11.15 -0.51
C GLY A 90 8.02 11.13 -1.87
N ALA A 91 7.79 12.30 -2.46
CA ALA A 91 7.14 12.41 -3.76
C ALA A 91 8.07 12.00 -4.91
N PHE A 92 7.54 11.25 -5.87
CA PHE A 92 8.26 10.85 -7.09
C PHE A 92 8.02 11.80 -8.27
N THR A 93 7.40 12.95 -8.00
CA THR A 93 7.22 14.06 -8.93
C THR A 93 7.49 15.38 -8.21
N PRO A 94 7.75 16.50 -8.92
CA PRO A 94 7.98 17.79 -8.27
C PRO A 94 6.80 18.34 -7.47
N ARG A 95 5.57 17.87 -7.76
CA ARG A 95 4.34 18.30 -7.09
C ARG A 95 3.48 17.08 -6.78
N CYS A 96 3.32 16.79 -5.49
CA CYS A 96 2.42 15.76 -5.01
C CYS A 96 1.93 16.13 -3.61
N TYR A 97 0.76 16.77 -3.54
CA TYR A 97 0.18 17.25 -2.28
C TYR A 97 1.21 18.02 -1.42
N THR A 98 1.41 17.59 -0.18
CA THR A 98 2.37 18.15 0.78
C THR A 98 3.66 17.34 0.90
N LEU A 99 3.89 16.38 0.00
CA LEU A 99 5.05 15.49 0.07
C LEU A 99 6.31 16.18 -0.47
N SER A 100 7.42 15.99 0.22
CA SER A 100 8.72 16.50 -0.22
C SER A 100 9.24 15.68 -1.41
N PRO A 101 9.64 16.30 -2.54
CA PRO A 101 10.09 15.58 -3.71
C PRO A 101 11.45 14.91 -3.49
N LEU A 102 11.56 13.68 -3.99
CA LEU A 102 12.84 12.98 -4.07
C LEU A 102 13.62 13.49 -5.29
N PRO A 103 14.95 13.66 -5.16
CA PRO A 103 15.79 13.81 -6.34
C PRO A 103 15.68 12.55 -7.19
N TRP A 104 15.63 12.71 -8.51
CA TRP A 104 15.50 11.60 -9.45
C TRP A 104 16.54 10.49 -9.23
N SER A 105 17.79 10.86 -8.97
CA SER A 105 18.88 9.92 -8.67
C SER A 105 18.66 9.12 -7.38
N GLY A 106 17.85 9.62 -6.46
CA GLY A 106 17.54 8.99 -5.17
C GLY A 106 16.33 8.05 -5.19
N MET A 107 15.44 8.16 -6.19
CA MET A 107 14.18 7.41 -6.26
C MET A 107 14.39 5.89 -6.15
N ARG A 108 15.33 5.33 -6.92
CA ARG A 108 15.64 3.90 -6.88
C ARG A 108 16.21 3.47 -5.53
N ALA A 109 17.15 4.25 -4.99
CA ALA A 109 17.80 3.95 -3.73
C ALA A 109 16.81 3.97 -2.56
N ASP A 110 15.84 4.88 -2.60
CA ASP A 110 14.75 4.98 -1.63
C ASP A 110 13.89 3.70 -1.61
N VAL A 111 13.43 3.23 -2.78
CA VAL A 111 12.65 1.99 -2.88
C VAL A 111 13.45 0.76 -2.44
N VAL A 112 14.74 0.67 -2.80
CA VAL A 112 15.62 -0.43 -2.38
C VAL A 112 15.84 -0.42 -0.86
N ARG A 113 16.01 0.75 -0.26
CA ARG A 113 16.16 0.89 1.19
C ARG A 113 14.90 0.43 1.94
N ALA A 114 13.72 0.75 1.42
CA ALA A 114 12.46 0.26 1.99
C ALA A 114 12.34 -1.27 1.88
N ALA A 115 12.69 -1.84 0.72
CA ALA A 115 12.67 -3.28 0.53
C ALA A 115 13.59 -4.00 1.52
N ALA A 116 14.80 -3.50 1.75
CA ALA A 116 15.76 -4.09 2.69
C ALA A 116 15.21 -4.14 4.13
N VAL A 117 14.49 -3.11 4.58
CA VAL A 117 13.81 -3.11 5.90
C VAL A 117 12.66 -4.11 5.90
N LEU A 118 11.77 -4.05 4.91
CA LEU A 118 10.57 -4.88 4.87
C LEU A 118 10.91 -6.38 4.79
N GLN A 119 11.95 -6.76 4.05
CA GLN A 119 12.40 -8.15 3.93
C GLN A 119 12.81 -8.78 5.27
N GLN A 120 13.27 -7.96 6.23
CA GLN A 120 13.62 -8.44 7.57
C GLN A 120 12.37 -8.79 8.41
N LEU A 121 11.20 -8.24 8.05
CA LEU A 121 9.97 -8.36 8.83
C LEU A 121 8.88 -9.18 8.09
N VAL A 122 8.98 -9.29 6.77
CA VAL A 122 7.98 -9.89 5.89
C VAL A 122 8.62 -11.01 5.07
N PRO A 123 8.49 -12.28 5.49
CA PRO A 123 9.08 -13.42 4.78
C PRO A 123 8.63 -13.56 3.32
N ARG A 124 7.41 -13.12 3.01
CA ARG A 124 6.80 -13.16 1.68
C ARG A 124 6.51 -11.75 1.15
N LEU A 125 7.52 -10.88 1.14
CA LEU A 125 7.40 -9.56 0.55
C LEU A 125 7.07 -9.67 -0.94
N THR A 126 5.98 -9.03 -1.37
CA THR A 126 5.57 -9.06 -2.78
C THR A 126 6.45 -8.16 -3.64
N PRO A 127 6.61 -8.45 -4.94
CA PRO A 127 7.31 -7.59 -5.89
C PRO A 127 6.41 -6.43 -6.38
N TYR A 128 5.57 -5.90 -5.48
CA TYR A 128 4.65 -4.80 -5.76
C TYR A 128 5.13 -3.53 -5.08
N PHE A 129 4.94 -2.42 -5.78
CA PHE A 129 5.30 -1.10 -5.30
C PHE A 129 4.18 -0.10 -5.56
N ARG A 130 3.88 0.75 -4.59
CA ARG A 130 2.97 1.87 -4.76
C ARG A 130 3.72 3.18 -4.57
N PHE A 131 3.56 4.10 -5.51
CA PHE A 131 4.11 5.45 -5.36
C PHE A 131 3.37 6.22 -4.26
N PRO A 132 4.07 6.91 -3.35
CA PRO A 132 3.48 7.84 -2.40
C PRO A 132 2.50 8.82 -3.07
N GLY A 133 1.29 8.88 -2.53
CA GLY A 133 0.19 9.71 -3.05
C GLY A 133 -0.31 9.33 -4.46
N GLY A 134 0.14 8.21 -5.03
CA GLY A 134 -0.16 7.84 -6.42
C GLY A 134 0.49 8.76 -7.46
N CYS A 135 1.40 9.65 -7.05
CA CYS A 135 2.01 10.63 -7.95
C CYS A 135 3.29 10.09 -8.58
N TYR A 136 3.27 9.85 -9.89
CA TYR A 136 4.44 9.45 -10.67
C TYR A 136 4.36 9.97 -12.10
N ASP A 137 5.50 10.03 -12.76
CA ASP A 137 5.62 10.30 -14.20
C ASP A 137 6.49 9.21 -14.86
N ASP A 138 6.74 9.33 -16.15
CA ASP A 138 7.59 8.37 -16.87
C ASP A 138 9.05 8.41 -16.43
N ARG A 139 9.54 9.52 -15.84
CA ARG A 139 10.90 9.58 -15.31
C ARG A 139 11.02 8.76 -14.04
N ALA A 140 10.05 8.85 -13.14
CA ALA A 140 9.95 8.03 -11.94
C ALA A 140 9.85 6.54 -12.29
N ARG A 141 8.96 6.20 -13.23
CA ARG A 141 8.82 4.82 -13.72
C ARG A 141 10.11 4.30 -14.36
N ALA A 142 10.81 5.12 -15.14
CA ALA A 142 12.09 4.74 -15.74
C ALA A 142 13.17 4.49 -14.67
N ALA A 143 13.23 5.33 -13.62
CA ALA A 143 14.16 5.14 -12.51
C ALA A 143 13.96 3.80 -11.77
N LEU A 144 12.72 3.32 -11.68
CA LEU A 144 12.37 2.05 -11.02
C LEU A 144 12.39 0.84 -11.96
N ALA A 145 12.50 1.03 -13.28
CA ALA A 145 12.47 -0.07 -14.25
C ALA A 145 13.50 -1.20 -13.96
N PRO A 146 14.74 -0.93 -13.52
CA PRO A 146 15.69 -1.99 -13.16
C PRO A 146 15.25 -2.87 -12.00
N LEU A 147 14.31 -2.41 -11.16
CA LEU A 147 13.82 -3.16 -10.00
C LEU A 147 12.81 -4.25 -10.36
N ARG A 148 12.27 -4.25 -11.59
CA ARG A 148 11.29 -5.24 -12.08
C ARG A 148 10.07 -5.40 -11.16
N LEU A 149 9.65 -4.30 -10.53
CA LEU A 149 8.47 -4.24 -9.68
C LEU A 149 7.22 -3.98 -10.54
N THR A 150 6.07 -4.49 -10.11
CA THR A 150 4.77 -4.07 -10.64
C THR A 150 4.26 -2.91 -9.80
N VAL A 151 3.86 -1.82 -10.45
CA VAL A 151 3.30 -0.65 -9.79
C VAL A 151 1.82 -0.90 -9.51
N ALA A 152 1.47 -0.94 -8.23
CA ALA A 152 0.10 -1.04 -7.76
C ALA A 152 -0.53 0.36 -7.66
N GLY A 153 -1.30 0.72 -8.69
CA GLY A 153 -2.13 1.92 -8.69
C GLY A 153 -3.42 1.71 -7.90
N PHE A 154 -4.38 2.58 -8.16
CA PHE A 154 -5.76 2.51 -7.69
C PHE A 154 -6.65 3.35 -8.60
N ASP A 155 -7.92 2.98 -8.69
CA ASP A 155 -8.96 3.76 -9.38
C ASP A 155 -9.99 4.35 -8.42
N VAL A 156 -10.00 3.90 -7.16
CA VAL A 156 -10.88 4.42 -6.11
C VAL A 156 -10.04 4.89 -4.93
N ALA A 157 -10.00 6.19 -4.69
CA ALA A 157 -9.54 6.76 -3.43
C ALA A 157 -10.73 6.84 -2.46
N SER A 158 -10.66 6.18 -1.31
CA SER A 158 -11.82 6.09 -0.39
C SER A 158 -12.22 7.41 0.28
N GLY A 159 -11.31 8.41 0.28
CA GLY A 159 -11.47 9.66 1.01
C GLY A 159 -11.15 9.55 2.50
N ASP A 160 -10.60 8.42 2.96
CA ASP A 160 -10.25 8.22 4.37
C ASP A 160 -9.03 9.05 4.82
N ALA A 161 -8.12 9.36 3.91
CA ALA A 161 -7.00 10.27 4.14
C ALA A 161 -7.51 11.64 4.60
N PHE A 162 -7.18 11.99 5.84
CA PHE A 162 -7.60 13.17 6.60
C PHE A 162 -9.12 13.28 6.81
N GLY A 163 -9.88 12.27 6.39
CA GLY A 163 -11.33 12.17 6.57
C GLY A 163 -11.70 11.97 8.04
N ARG A 164 -12.70 12.74 8.48
CA ARG A 164 -13.23 12.67 9.86
C ARG A 164 -14.68 12.22 9.94
N ASP A 165 -15.35 12.11 8.80
CA ASP A 165 -16.71 11.61 8.70
C ASP A 165 -16.72 10.20 8.09
N PRO A 166 -16.98 9.15 8.90
CA PRO A 166 -17.03 7.79 8.39
C PRO A 166 -18.22 7.56 7.44
N ASP A 167 -19.33 8.29 7.56
CA ASP A 167 -20.47 8.17 6.65
C ASP A 167 -20.09 8.64 5.25
N ALA A 168 -19.40 9.77 5.14
CA ALA A 168 -18.87 10.28 3.88
C ALA A 168 -17.88 9.30 3.23
N ILE A 169 -16.96 8.70 4.00
CA ILE A 169 -16.00 7.70 3.50
C ILE A 169 -16.74 6.48 2.95
N VAL A 170 -17.72 5.96 3.68
CA VAL A 170 -18.54 4.81 3.26
C VAL A 170 -19.31 5.13 1.97
N ALA A 171 -20.04 6.24 1.95
CA ALA A 171 -20.87 6.64 0.82
C ALA A 171 -20.02 6.86 -0.44
N HIS A 172 -18.91 7.59 -0.32
CA HIS A 172 -17.99 7.85 -1.43
C HIS A 172 -17.40 6.55 -1.99
N THR A 173 -16.86 5.70 -1.11
CA THR A 173 -16.23 4.43 -1.52
C THR A 173 -17.24 3.54 -2.25
N LEU A 174 -18.44 3.36 -1.69
CA LEU A 174 -19.46 2.52 -2.32
C LEU A 174 -19.96 3.13 -3.64
N ALA A 175 -20.09 4.44 -3.76
CA ALA A 175 -20.49 5.07 -5.02
C ALA A 175 -19.45 4.89 -6.14
N ALA A 176 -18.15 4.88 -5.80
CA ALA A 176 -17.07 4.82 -6.78
C ALA A 176 -16.71 3.40 -7.24
N VAL A 177 -16.92 2.38 -6.40
CA VAL A 177 -16.51 1.00 -6.72
C VAL A 177 -17.33 0.37 -7.84
N ARG A 178 -16.61 -0.25 -8.77
CA ARG A 178 -17.10 -1.13 -9.84
C ARG A 178 -16.24 -2.40 -9.95
N ASP A 179 -16.59 -3.32 -10.84
CA ASP A 179 -15.82 -4.53 -11.15
C ASP A 179 -14.33 -4.23 -11.37
N GLY A 180 -13.46 -5.01 -10.75
CA GLY A 180 -12.00 -4.87 -10.85
C GLY A 180 -11.39 -3.70 -10.06
N SER A 181 -12.16 -2.98 -9.25
CA SER A 181 -11.63 -1.79 -8.56
C SER A 181 -10.53 -2.15 -7.56
N ILE A 182 -9.54 -1.27 -7.47
CA ILE A 182 -8.52 -1.24 -6.43
C ILE A 182 -8.81 0.00 -5.59
N VAL A 183 -9.24 -0.23 -4.35
CA VAL A 183 -9.55 0.83 -3.40
C VAL A 183 -8.30 1.12 -2.57
N VAL A 184 -7.87 2.38 -2.53
CA VAL A 184 -6.85 2.84 -1.58
C VAL A 184 -7.50 3.41 -0.31
N MET A 185 -7.03 2.88 0.81
CA MET A 185 -7.32 3.28 2.18
C MET A 185 -5.99 3.34 2.96
N HIS A 186 -6.02 3.69 4.24
CA HIS A 186 -4.81 3.90 5.05
C HIS A 186 -4.91 3.22 6.41
N ILE A 187 -3.77 2.79 6.95
CA ILE A 187 -3.66 2.22 8.31
C ILE A 187 -3.00 3.18 9.29
N SER A 188 -3.18 4.48 9.09
CA SER A 188 -2.56 5.54 9.89
C SER A 188 -3.56 6.24 10.79
N ALA A 189 -3.44 6.08 12.11
CA ALA A 189 -4.39 6.70 13.06
C ALA A 189 -4.31 8.24 13.05
N GLY A 190 -3.11 8.79 12.86
CA GLY A 190 -2.88 10.24 12.85
C GLY A 190 -3.35 10.94 11.57
N THR A 191 -3.38 10.23 10.43
CA THR A 191 -3.76 10.80 9.12
C THR A 191 -5.04 10.23 8.55
N ALA A 192 -5.52 9.06 8.97
CA ALA A 192 -6.78 8.44 8.54
C ALA A 192 -7.51 7.83 9.77
N PRO A 193 -8.01 8.68 10.68
CA PRO A 193 -8.51 8.22 11.98
C PRO A 193 -9.79 7.37 11.88
N MET A 194 -10.60 7.58 10.83
CA MET A 194 -11.92 6.95 10.71
C MET A 194 -11.95 5.69 9.83
N THR A 195 -10.81 5.24 9.30
CA THR A 195 -10.75 4.05 8.42
C THR A 195 -11.34 2.82 9.11
N ALA A 196 -10.94 2.53 10.36
CA ALA A 196 -11.46 1.37 11.10
C ALA A 196 -12.97 1.45 11.34
N VAL A 197 -13.52 2.66 11.53
CA VAL A 197 -14.96 2.87 11.76
C VAL A 197 -15.76 2.68 10.47
N ALA A 198 -15.25 3.15 9.33
CA ALA A 198 -15.90 3.04 8.03
C ALA A 198 -15.84 1.61 7.46
N LEU A 199 -14.76 0.88 7.74
CA LEU A 199 -14.44 -0.38 7.07
C LEU A 199 -15.52 -1.47 7.16
N PRO A 200 -16.16 -1.75 8.32
CA PRO A 200 -17.20 -2.77 8.39
C PRO A 200 -18.39 -2.49 7.47
N ARG A 201 -18.76 -1.22 7.31
CA ARG A 201 -19.88 -0.79 6.47
C ARG A 201 -19.53 -0.81 4.99
N ILE A 202 -18.29 -0.46 4.64
CA ILE A 202 -17.77 -0.63 3.27
C ILE A 202 -17.80 -2.11 2.89
N VAL A 203 -17.25 -2.99 3.73
CA VAL A 203 -17.20 -4.44 3.48
C VAL A 203 -18.61 -5.02 3.35
N ALA A 204 -19.53 -4.64 4.23
CA ALA A 204 -20.93 -5.07 4.15
C ALA A 204 -21.57 -4.61 2.84
N GLY A 205 -21.45 -3.32 2.49
CA GLY A 205 -22.02 -2.77 1.25
C GLY A 205 -21.47 -3.41 -0.01
N LEU A 206 -20.16 -3.69 -0.05
CA LEU A 206 -19.52 -4.39 -1.19
C LEU A 206 -20.04 -5.82 -1.33
N ARG A 207 -20.14 -6.57 -0.22
CA ARG A 207 -20.68 -7.94 -0.22
C ARG A 207 -22.14 -7.98 -0.64
N THR A 208 -22.98 -7.06 -0.14
CA THR A 208 -24.40 -6.94 -0.54
C THR A 208 -24.55 -6.68 -2.04
N ARG A 209 -23.60 -5.96 -2.66
CA ARG A 209 -23.57 -5.71 -4.11
C ARG A 209 -22.98 -6.88 -4.92
N GLY A 210 -22.64 -7.99 -4.28
CA GLY A 210 -22.12 -9.19 -4.94
C GLY A 210 -20.60 -9.18 -5.18
N PHE A 211 -19.86 -8.18 -4.70
CA PHE A 211 -18.41 -8.16 -4.83
C PHE A 211 -17.74 -9.19 -3.93
N ARG A 212 -16.75 -9.88 -4.48
CA ARG A 212 -15.78 -10.66 -3.72
C ARG A 212 -14.54 -9.82 -3.45
N LEU A 213 -14.14 -9.76 -2.19
CA LEU A 213 -12.93 -9.06 -1.77
C LEU A 213 -11.72 -10.00 -1.89
N VAL A 214 -10.66 -9.49 -2.51
CA VAL A 214 -9.45 -10.27 -2.85
C VAL A 214 -8.19 -9.45 -2.56
N ARG A 215 -7.02 -10.11 -2.48
CA ARG A 215 -5.74 -9.41 -2.46
C ARG A 215 -5.47 -8.80 -3.84
N PHE A 216 -4.62 -7.79 -3.90
CA PHE A 216 -4.12 -7.22 -5.14
C PHE A 216 -3.48 -8.31 -6.04
N SER A 217 -2.64 -9.20 -5.51
CA SER A 217 -2.10 -10.33 -6.30
C SER A 217 -3.16 -11.20 -6.95
N ASP A 218 -4.22 -11.54 -6.21
CA ASP A 218 -5.31 -12.38 -6.71
C ASP A 218 -6.12 -11.63 -7.78
N LEU A 219 -6.25 -10.30 -7.65
CA LEU A 219 -6.94 -9.48 -8.63
C LEU A 219 -6.17 -9.41 -9.96
N VAL A 220 -4.85 -9.17 -9.90
CA VAL A 220 -4.00 -9.00 -11.09
C VAL A 220 -3.48 -10.32 -11.68
N GLY A 221 -3.40 -11.37 -10.87
CA GLY A 221 -3.03 -12.72 -11.32
C GLY A 221 -4.09 -13.36 -12.22
N LEU A 222 -5.29 -12.79 -12.26
CA LEU A 222 -6.39 -13.19 -13.15
C LEU A 222 -6.34 -12.50 -14.52
N ASP A 223 -5.43 -11.54 -14.73
CA ASP A 223 -5.13 -10.88 -16.02
C ASP A 223 -4.20 -11.71 -16.94
N GLY A 224 -3.91 -12.96 -16.60
CA GLY A 224 -3.20 -13.89 -17.48
C GLY A 224 -1.69 -13.66 -17.66
N ALA A 225 -1.08 -12.70 -16.95
CA ALA A 225 0.36 -12.44 -17.04
C ALA A 225 0.97 -12.08 -15.68
N ALA A 226 1.23 -13.10 -14.86
CA ALA A 226 2.40 -13.19 -13.97
C ALA A 226 2.21 -14.34 -12.96
N ARG A 227 2.40 -15.59 -13.40
CA ARG A 227 3.02 -16.57 -12.51
C ARG A 227 4.45 -16.06 -12.27
N LEU A 228 4.65 -15.29 -11.23
CA LEU A 228 5.99 -15.02 -10.72
C LEU A 228 6.42 -16.28 -9.97
N ASP A 229 7.29 -17.05 -10.62
CA ASP A 229 8.03 -18.13 -9.98
C ASP A 229 8.80 -17.58 -8.78
N GLY A 230 8.25 -17.82 -7.58
CA GLY A 230 8.95 -18.03 -6.31
C GLY A 230 9.94 -16.97 -5.77
N PRO A 231 10.29 -17.05 -4.49
CA PRO A 231 11.05 -16.02 -3.76
C PRO A 231 12.57 -16.15 -3.97
N ALA A 232 13.03 -16.29 -5.21
CA ALA A 232 14.46 -16.49 -5.51
C ALA A 232 14.98 -15.46 -6.50
N ARG A 233 14.84 -14.15 -6.23
CA ARG A 233 15.45 -13.13 -7.12
C ARG A 233 15.71 -11.74 -6.53
N LEU A 234 15.67 -11.54 -5.21
CA LEU A 234 16.11 -10.28 -4.58
C LEU A 234 17.48 -10.36 -3.89
N ASP A 235 18.04 -11.56 -3.67
CA ASP A 235 19.40 -11.75 -3.13
C ASP A 235 20.51 -11.18 -4.03
N ARG A 236 20.22 -10.87 -5.30
CA ARG A 236 21.19 -10.25 -6.22
C ARG A 236 21.25 -8.72 -6.12
N MET A 237 20.40 -8.06 -5.32
CA MET A 237 20.43 -6.60 -5.17
C MET A 237 21.36 -6.11 -4.05
N ALA A 238 21.77 -6.99 -3.13
CA ALA A 238 22.70 -6.66 -2.05
C ALA A 238 24.18 -6.96 -2.38
N GLY A 239 24.45 -7.66 -3.49
CA GLY A 239 25.76 -8.25 -3.79
C GLY A 239 26.70 -7.47 -4.72
N SER A 240 26.36 -6.26 -5.17
CA SER A 240 27.29 -5.44 -5.97
C SER A 240 27.91 -4.35 -5.10
N ARG A 241 28.84 -4.76 -4.23
CA ARG A 241 29.97 -3.91 -3.87
C ARG A 241 31.16 -4.34 -4.74
N ALA A 242 31.92 -3.32 -5.12
CA ALA A 242 33.05 -3.31 -6.03
C ALA A 242 34.05 -4.47 -5.89
N ALA A 243 34.78 -4.66 -6.99
CA ALA A 243 36.06 -5.36 -7.10
C ALA A 243 37.01 -5.09 -5.92
#